data_AF-A0AAD5R560-F1
#
_entry.id   AF-A0AAD5R560-F1
#
_cell.length_a   1.000
_cell.length_b   1.000
_cell.length_c   1.000
_cell.angle_alpha   90.00
_cell.angle_beta   90.00
_cell.angle_gamma   90.00
#
_symmetry.space_group_name_H-M   'P 1'
#
loop_
_entity.id
_entity.type
_entity.pdbx_description
1 polymer ?
#
loop_
_entity_poly.entity_id
_entity_poly.type
_entity_poly.pdbx_seq_one_letter_code
_entity_poly.pdbx_strand_id
1 'polypeptide(L)'
;MFAMLWRLLVAVMVISWLTPKLSLAQLPVCTRVQACSAHVNEFPLADVDSSGWGSGDVPVYDEVFNPAPFDYSQTPEATTYHLCECANNQTCDSEKEERIIHLDEIVRLTFCENVHSQLPLECKGTRGLPRVIGIAHPSGEAISVVSSTAVFCTCPFGYERLRPEYWSGSEISISYKCKRTSVPSVPQT
;
A
#
# COMPACT_ATOMS: atom_id res chain seq x y z
N MET A 1 -24.43 30.69 -50.22
CA MET A 1 -23.50 30.75 -49.08
C MET A 1 -24.16 30.44 -47.73
N PHE A 2 -25.39 30.90 -47.45
CA PHE A 2 -26.08 30.63 -46.17
C PHE A 2 -26.37 29.15 -45.83
N ALA A 3 -26.63 28.29 -46.83
CA ALA A 3 -26.96 26.88 -46.59
C ALA A 3 -25.78 26.04 -46.07
N MET A 4 -24.53 26.44 -46.36
CA MET A 4 -23.34 25.73 -45.87
C MET A 4 -23.04 26.07 -44.40
N LEU A 5 -23.30 27.32 -43.96
CA LEU A 5 -23.14 27.71 -42.56
C LEU A 5 -24.11 26.96 -41.64
N TRP A 6 -25.35 26.73 -42.08
CA TRP A 6 -26.35 26.00 -41.29
C TRP A 6 -25.94 24.54 -41.07
N ARG A 7 -25.38 23.88 -42.09
CA ARG A 7 -24.93 22.48 -41.98
C ARG A 7 -23.73 22.35 -41.03
N LEU A 8 -22.83 23.33 -41.03
CA LEU A 8 -21.71 23.38 -40.08
C LEU A 8 -22.20 23.59 -38.64
N LEU A 9 -23.17 24.48 -38.41
CA LEU A 9 -23.74 24.70 -37.07
C LEU A 9 -24.46 23.47 -36.53
N VAL A 10 -25.24 22.78 -37.37
CA VAL A 10 -25.91 21.53 -36.97
C VAL A 10 -24.90 20.43 -36.69
N ALA A 11 -23.86 20.28 -37.52
CA ALA A 11 -22.81 19.31 -37.28
C ALA A 11 -22.05 19.56 -35.97
N VAL A 12 -21.73 20.82 -35.66
CA VAL A 12 -21.05 21.19 -34.39
C VAL A 12 -21.95 20.93 -33.17
N MET A 13 -23.25 21.22 -33.26
CA MET A 13 -24.20 20.91 -32.17
C MET A 13 -24.36 19.41 -31.95
N VAL A 14 -24.41 18.61 -33.02
CA VAL A 14 -24.51 17.15 -32.94
C VAL A 14 -23.22 16.54 -32.38
N ILE A 15 -22.04 17.02 -32.79
CA ILE A 15 -20.75 16.56 -32.27
C ILE A 15 -20.59 16.94 -30.78
N SER A 16 -21.06 18.12 -30.36
CA SER A 16 -21.06 18.54 -28.95
C SER A 16 -22.01 17.72 -28.06
N TRP A 17 -23.04 17.10 -28.62
CA TRP A 17 -23.95 16.19 -27.90
C TRP A 17 -23.43 14.75 -27.85
N LEU A 18 -22.53 14.38 -28.76
CA LEU A 18 -21.94 13.05 -28.88
C LEU A 18 -20.59 12.90 -28.18
N THR A 19 -19.98 13.98 -27.69
CA THR A 19 -18.78 13.86 -26.85
C THR A 19 -19.17 13.22 -25.51
N PRO A 20 -18.72 12.00 -25.21
CA PRO A 20 -18.91 11.43 -23.89
C PRO A 20 -18.22 12.37 -22.91
N LYS A 21 -18.95 12.84 -21.89
CA LYS A 21 -18.35 13.60 -20.80
C LYS A 21 -17.22 12.73 -20.25
N LEU A 22 -15.98 13.25 -20.33
CA LEU A 22 -14.83 12.60 -19.69
C LEU A 22 -15.23 12.31 -18.26
N SER A 23 -15.28 11.02 -17.93
CA SER A 23 -15.44 10.54 -16.56
C SER A 23 -14.27 11.11 -15.77
N LEU A 24 -14.52 12.10 -14.92
CA LEU A 24 -13.69 12.28 -13.72
C LEU A 24 -13.67 10.91 -13.05
N ALA A 25 -12.49 10.33 -12.87
CA ALA A 25 -12.33 9.07 -12.17
C ALA A 25 -12.81 9.27 -10.73
N GLN A 26 -14.08 8.96 -10.48
CA GLN A 26 -14.67 9.06 -9.16
C GLN A 26 -14.23 7.83 -8.37
N LEU A 27 -13.52 8.05 -7.27
CA LEU A 27 -13.05 6.97 -6.42
C LEU A 27 -14.26 6.29 -5.75
N PRO A 28 -14.18 4.98 -5.48
CA PRO A 28 -15.24 4.29 -4.74
C PRO A 28 -15.32 4.83 -3.31
N VAL A 29 -16.48 4.69 -2.67
CA VAL A 29 -16.64 5.04 -1.24
C VAL A 29 -15.94 4.00 -0.37
N CYS A 30 -15.18 4.46 0.62
CA CYS A 30 -14.45 3.59 1.53
C CYS A 30 -15.38 2.67 2.34
N THR A 31 -15.01 1.40 2.45
CA THR A 31 -15.59 0.51 3.45
C THR A 31 -14.92 0.70 4.81
N ARG A 32 -15.56 0.20 5.86
CA ARG A 32 -15.03 0.28 7.24
C ARG A 32 -13.63 -0.33 7.39
N VAL A 33 -13.29 -1.36 6.60
CA VAL A 33 -12.03 -2.12 6.73
C VAL A 33 -10.96 -1.67 5.75
N GLN A 34 -11.20 -0.57 5.03
CA GLN A 34 -10.32 -0.07 3.98
C GLN A 34 -9.73 1.27 4.41
N ALA A 35 -8.44 1.46 4.15
CA ALA A 35 -7.78 2.75 4.28
C ALA A 35 -8.19 3.65 3.10
N CYS A 36 -8.38 4.95 3.37
CA CYS A 36 -8.70 5.92 2.32
C CYS A 36 -7.47 6.34 1.53
N SER A 37 -6.29 6.31 2.16
CA SER A 37 -5.02 6.46 1.46
C SER A 37 -3.95 5.56 2.06
N ALA A 38 -2.93 5.30 1.25
CA ALA A 38 -1.73 4.59 1.63
C ALA A 38 -0.51 5.44 1.28
N HIS A 39 0.39 5.61 2.23
CA HIS A 39 1.66 6.27 2.05
C HIS A 39 2.77 5.23 2.02
N VAL A 40 3.58 5.26 0.97
CA VAL A 40 4.63 4.29 0.69
C VAL A 40 5.97 5.02 0.64
N ASN A 41 6.90 4.59 1.48
CA ASN A 41 8.29 5.04 1.51
C ASN A 41 9.16 4.04 0.77
N GLU A 42 9.64 4.40 -0.41
CA GLU A 42 10.59 3.61 -1.18
C GLU A 42 12.01 3.95 -0.74
N PHE A 43 12.68 2.99 -0.08
CA PHE A 43 14.06 3.13 0.34
C PHE A 43 14.99 2.58 -0.73
N PRO A 44 16.19 3.15 -0.90
CA PRO A 44 17.20 2.55 -1.76
C PRO A 44 17.61 1.18 -1.21
N LEU A 45 18.01 0.28 -2.12
CA LEU A 45 18.62 -0.98 -1.73
C LEU A 45 19.99 -0.69 -1.11
N ALA A 46 20.29 -1.33 0.01
CA ALA A 46 21.61 -1.27 0.61
C ALA A 46 22.59 -2.02 -0.29
N ASP A 47 23.75 -1.40 -0.52
CA ASP A 47 24.85 -2.05 -1.22
C ASP A 47 25.31 -3.24 -0.38
N VAL A 48 25.06 -4.45 -0.88
CA VAL A 48 25.68 -5.64 -0.33
C VAL A 48 27.12 -5.60 -0.86
N ASP A 49 28.10 -5.33 0.01
CA ASP A 49 29.51 -5.40 -0.34
C ASP A 49 29.81 -6.75 -0.98
N SER A 50 29.79 -6.81 -2.31
CA SER A 50 30.20 -7.95 -3.12
C SER A 50 31.73 -8.02 -3.13
N SER A 51 32.31 -8.10 -1.93
CA SER A 51 33.73 -8.30 -1.71
C SER A 51 34.03 -9.80 -1.75
N GLY A 52 34.31 -10.26 -2.97
CA GLY A 52 35.09 -11.45 -3.33
C GLY A 52 35.14 -12.64 -2.37
N TRP A 53 34.35 -13.67 -2.64
CA TRP A 53 34.69 -15.06 -2.33
C TRP A 53 34.47 -15.91 -3.59
N GLY A 54 35.30 -15.68 -4.59
CA GLY A 54 35.51 -16.63 -5.68
C GLY A 54 36.61 -17.59 -5.27
N SER A 55 36.26 -18.84 -4.91
CA SER A 55 37.07 -20.06 -5.09
C SER A 55 36.32 -21.25 -4.51
N GLY A 56 35.50 -21.92 -5.34
CA GLY A 56 34.94 -23.21 -5.00
C GLY A 56 33.68 -23.48 -5.80
N ASP A 57 33.74 -24.45 -6.70
CA ASP A 57 32.58 -25.06 -7.35
C ASP A 57 31.56 -25.50 -6.28
N VAL A 58 30.48 -24.74 -6.13
CA VAL A 58 29.29 -25.14 -5.37
C VAL A 58 28.17 -25.38 -6.40
N PRO A 59 27.48 -26.54 -6.37
CA PRO A 59 26.47 -26.86 -7.38
C PRO A 59 25.32 -25.86 -7.31
N VAL A 60 24.98 -25.29 -8.46
CA VAL A 60 23.85 -24.38 -8.67
C VAL A 60 22.53 -25.13 -8.48
N TYR A 61 22.12 -25.34 -7.23
CA TYR A 61 20.77 -25.78 -6.89
C TYR A 61 20.24 -24.89 -5.74
N ASP A 62 19.24 -24.08 -6.08
CA ASP A 62 18.36 -23.30 -5.20
C ASP A 62 19.02 -22.38 -4.16
N GLU A 63 20.17 -21.78 -4.48
CA GLU A 63 20.79 -20.76 -3.63
C GLU A 63 19.96 -19.48 -3.63
N VAL A 64 19.06 -19.43 -2.65
CA VAL A 64 18.78 -18.28 -1.78
C VAL A 64 18.89 -16.95 -2.52
N PHE A 65 17.78 -16.54 -3.15
CA PHE A 65 17.51 -15.11 -3.36
C PHE A 65 17.47 -14.46 -1.99
N ASN A 66 18.65 -14.10 -1.47
CA ASN A 66 18.77 -13.27 -0.30
C ASN A 66 18.37 -11.88 -0.80
N PRO A 67 17.19 -11.41 -0.43
CA PRO A 67 16.69 -10.16 -0.95
C PRO A 67 17.63 -9.05 -0.50
N ALA A 68 17.99 -8.16 -1.42
CA ALA A 68 18.83 -7.01 -1.10
C ALA A 68 18.13 -6.21 0.02
N PRO A 69 18.77 -6.06 1.19
CA PRO A 69 18.15 -5.35 2.30
C PRO A 69 17.96 -3.88 1.93
N PHE A 70 16.91 -3.25 2.43
CA PHE A 70 16.68 -1.81 2.26
C PHE A 70 17.57 -1.01 3.22
N ASP A 71 18.10 0.12 2.74
CA ASP A 71 18.81 1.08 3.58
C ASP A 71 17.82 2.09 4.20
N TYR A 72 17.34 1.77 5.41
CA TYR A 72 16.44 2.62 6.18
C TYR A 72 17.11 3.87 6.78
N SER A 73 18.43 4.03 6.61
CA SER A 73 19.14 5.22 7.10
C SER A 73 19.04 6.41 6.13
N GLN A 74 18.67 6.14 4.87
CA GLN A 74 18.54 7.16 3.84
C GLN A 74 17.14 7.76 3.80
N THR A 75 17.01 8.94 3.19
CA THR A 75 15.71 9.58 2.96
C THR A 75 14.93 8.81 1.88
N PRO A 76 13.74 8.27 2.19
CA PRO A 76 12.96 7.53 1.21
C PRO A 76 12.29 8.44 0.18
N GLU A 77 11.99 7.89 -0.99
CA GLU A 77 11.06 8.47 -1.94
C GLU A 77 9.63 8.14 -1.50
N ALA A 78 8.90 9.16 -1.05
CA ALA A 78 7.60 8.98 -0.43
C ALA A 78 6.47 9.27 -1.43
N THR A 79 5.59 8.29 -1.64
CA THR A 79 4.43 8.40 -2.54
C THR A 79 3.13 8.13 -1.80
N THR A 80 2.10 8.93 -2.06
CA THR A 80 0.76 8.76 -1.47
C THR A 80 -0.24 8.32 -2.53
N TYR A 81 -0.95 7.24 -2.24
CA TYR A 81 -1.99 6.66 -3.08
C TYR A 81 -3.37 6.86 -2.46
N HIS A 82 -4.29 7.47 -3.21
CA HIS A 82 -5.70 7.60 -2.82
C HIS A 82 -6.48 6.38 -3.28
N LEU A 83 -7.08 5.66 -2.33
CA LEU A 83 -7.72 4.35 -2.57
C LEU A 83 -9.24 4.46 -2.67
N CYS A 84 -9.84 5.33 -1.87
CA CYS A 84 -11.28 5.53 -1.82
C CYS A 84 -11.63 6.89 -1.19
N GLU A 85 -12.86 7.35 -1.42
CA GLU A 85 -13.42 8.57 -0.84
C GLU A 85 -14.15 8.28 0.48
N CYS A 86 -13.92 9.13 1.48
CA CYS A 86 -14.60 9.03 2.76
C CYS A 86 -16.07 9.44 2.65
N ALA A 87 -16.95 8.70 3.33
CA ALA A 87 -18.37 9.02 3.36
C ALA A 87 -18.66 10.30 4.19
N ASN A 88 -19.87 10.84 4.04
CA ASN A 88 -20.39 11.94 4.88
C ASN A 88 -19.56 13.24 4.86
N ASN A 89 -18.98 13.60 3.71
CA ASN A 89 -18.13 14.79 3.56
C ASN A 89 -16.91 14.84 4.50
N GLN A 90 -16.50 13.69 5.04
CA GLN A 90 -15.24 13.60 5.76
C GLN A 90 -14.08 13.63 4.76
N THR A 91 -12.95 14.16 5.20
CA THR A 91 -11.72 14.17 4.40
C THR A 91 -10.78 13.05 4.85
N CYS A 92 -10.08 12.46 3.88
CA CYS A 92 -8.97 11.53 4.15
C CYS A 92 -7.76 12.35 4.58
N ASP A 93 -7.65 12.57 5.88
CA ASP A 93 -6.70 13.50 6.48
C ASP A 93 -5.51 12.74 7.08
N SER A 94 -4.37 12.82 6.40
CA SER A 94 -3.12 12.15 6.80
C SER A 94 -2.29 12.93 7.82
N GLU A 95 -2.77 14.09 8.29
CA GLU A 95 -2.08 14.86 9.35
C GLU A 95 -2.54 14.40 10.75
N LYS A 96 -3.66 13.68 10.83
CA LYS A 96 -4.22 13.20 12.10
C LYS A 96 -3.69 11.82 12.45
N GLU A 97 -2.73 11.77 13.36
CA GLU A 97 -2.08 10.53 13.82
C GLU A 97 -3.07 9.46 14.30
N GLU A 98 -4.17 9.87 14.93
CA GLU A 98 -5.23 8.98 15.41
C GLU A 98 -5.98 8.22 14.30
N ARG A 99 -5.80 8.63 13.04
CA ARG A 99 -6.35 8.01 11.83
C ARG A 99 -5.32 7.18 11.08
N ILE A 100 -4.08 7.12 11.58
CA ILE A 100 -2.96 6.51 10.88
C ILE A 100 -2.60 5.19 11.55
N ILE A 101 -2.36 4.17 10.72
CA ILE A 101 -1.74 2.91 11.12
C ILE A 101 -0.38 2.80 10.44
N HIS A 102 0.66 2.64 11.25
CA HIS A 102 2.00 2.33 10.77
C HIS A 102 2.16 0.81 10.73
N LEU A 103 2.23 0.24 9.53
CA LEU A 103 2.41 -1.21 9.36
C LEU A 103 3.88 -1.60 9.44
N ASP A 104 4.74 -0.85 8.76
CA ASP A 104 6.19 -0.94 8.83
C ASP A 104 6.82 0.41 8.42
N GLU A 105 8.13 0.44 8.18
CA GLU A 105 8.83 1.66 7.74
C GLU A 105 8.41 2.11 6.33
N ILE A 106 7.93 1.17 5.50
CA ILE A 106 7.56 1.39 4.10
C ILE A 106 6.11 1.84 4.01
N VAL A 107 5.17 1.19 4.68
CA VAL A 107 3.74 1.40 4.48
C VAL A 107 3.07 2.00 5.70
N ARG A 108 2.38 3.12 5.48
CA ARG A 108 1.47 3.76 6.43
C ARG A 108 0.09 3.89 5.79
N LEU A 109 -0.95 3.62 6.56
CA LEU A 109 -2.33 3.65 6.10
C LEU A 109 -3.11 4.74 6.83
N THR A 110 -3.87 5.55 6.10
CA THR A 110 -4.76 6.57 6.67
C THR A 110 -6.20 6.15 6.50
N PHE A 111 -6.99 6.31 7.57
CA PHE A 111 -8.41 6.00 7.61
C PHE A 111 -9.26 7.28 7.67
N CYS A 112 -10.55 7.15 7.35
CA CYS A 112 -11.48 8.28 7.35
C CYS A 112 -11.78 8.77 8.78
N GLU A 113 -11.87 7.83 9.72
CA GLU A 113 -12.18 8.08 11.12
C GLU A 113 -11.02 7.65 12.03
N ASN A 114 -11.18 7.91 13.32
CA ASN A 114 -10.24 7.43 14.32
C ASN A 114 -10.13 5.89 14.23
N VAL A 115 -8.90 5.39 14.23
CA VAL A 115 -8.60 3.97 14.04
C VAL A 115 -9.27 3.11 15.12
N HIS A 116 -9.32 3.57 16.37
CA HIS A 116 -9.92 2.81 17.46
C HIS A 116 -11.44 2.72 17.36
N SER A 117 -12.12 3.74 16.81
CA SER A 117 -13.58 3.69 16.58
C SER A 117 -13.92 2.89 15.33
N GLN A 118 -13.15 3.09 14.25
CA GLN A 118 -13.36 2.40 12.99
C GLN A 118 -13.01 0.91 13.10
N LEU A 119 -11.91 0.57 13.78
CA LEU A 119 -11.36 -0.79 13.91
C LEU A 119 -11.19 -1.17 15.40
N PRO A 120 -12.29 -1.47 16.13
CA PRO A 120 -12.27 -1.70 17.57
C PRO A 120 -11.72 -3.07 17.98
N LEU A 121 -11.46 -3.95 17.01
CA LEU A 121 -10.98 -5.30 17.29
C LEU A 121 -9.46 -5.32 17.32
N GLU A 122 -8.89 -6.03 18.29
CA GLU A 122 -7.46 -6.35 18.31
C GLU A 122 -7.21 -7.66 17.55
N CYS A 123 -6.12 -7.72 16.78
CA CYS A 123 -5.80 -8.92 16.02
C CYS A 123 -5.39 -10.06 16.96
N LYS A 124 -6.02 -11.22 16.79
CA LYS A 124 -5.73 -12.43 17.57
C LYS A 124 -5.41 -13.60 16.64
N GLY A 125 -4.27 -14.24 16.88
CA GLY A 125 -3.82 -15.39 16.09
C GLY A 125 -3.44 -15.01 14.66
N THR A 126 -3.80 -15.85 13.69
CA THR A 126 -3.39 -15.75 12.28
C THR A 126 -4.53 -15.43 11.31
N ARG A 127 -5.76 -15.25 11.81
CA ARG A 127 -6.94 -14.95 10.96
C ARG A 127 -7.23 -13.45 10.97
N GLY A 128 -7.68 -12.93 9.83
CA GLY A 128 -8.08 -11.53 9.69
C GLY A 128 -6.91 -10.55 9.78
N LEU A 129 -5.69 -11.00 9.44
CA LEU A 129 -4.51 -10.16 9.44
C LEU A 129 -4.69 -8.95 8.50
N PRO A 130 -4.28 -7.74 8.91
CA PRO A 130 -4.17 -6.60 8.02
C PRO A 130 -3.37 -6.98 6.78
N ARG A 131 -3.87 -6.54 5.62
CA ARG A 131 -3.30 -6.86 4.32
C ARG A 131 -3.25 -5.64 3.43
N VAL A 132 -2.14 -5.51 2.72
CA VAL A 132 -1.91 -4.50 1.69
C VAL A 132 -1.67 -5.24 0.38
N ILE A 133 -2.36 -4.82 -0.67
CA ILE A 133 -2.29 -5.41 -2.01
C ILE A 133 -1.79 -4.33 -2.95
N GLY A 134 -0.87 -4.70 -3.83
CA GLY A 134 -0.27 -3.74 -4.73
C GLY A 134 0.78 -4.34 -5.65
N ILE A 135 1.34 -3.50 -6.52
CA ILE A 135 2.43 -3.90 -7.42
C ILE A 135 3.70 -4.11 -6.60
N ALA A 136 4.40 -5.22 -6.87
CA ALA A 136 5.66 -5.51 -6.23
C ALA A 136 6.73 -4.48 -6.62
N HIS A 137 7.48 -4.00 -5.63
CA HIS A 137 8.76 -3.36 -5.86
C HIS A 137 9.71 -4.34 -6.59
N PRO A 138 10.64 -3.88 -7.45
CA PRO A 138 11.57 -4.76 -8.19
C PRO A 138 12.36 -5.75 -7.33
N SER A 139 12.56 -5.47 -6.04
CA SER A 139 13.19 -6.40 -5.08
C SER A 139 12.33 -7.63 -4.76
N GLY A 140 11.03 -7.60 -5.04
CA GLY A 140 10.06 -8.67 -4.74
C GLY A 140 9.60 -8.74 -3.27
N GLU A 141 10.11 -7.87 -2.40
CA GLU A 141 9.87 -7.94 -0.95
C GLU A 141 8.93 -6.87 -0.39
N ALA A 142 8.70 -5.82 -1.15
CA ALA A 142 7.91 -4.67 -0.76
C ALA A 142 6.90 -4.32 -1.85
N ILE A 143 5.92 -3.49 -1.50
CA ILE A 143 4.96 -2.92 -2.44
C ILE A 143 5.48 -1.54 -2.86
N SER A 144 5.50 -1.26 -4.17
CA SER A 144 5.80 0.08 -4.71
C SER A 144 4.54 0.89 -4.94
N VAL A 145 3.46 0.25 -5.38
CA VAL A 145 2.16 0.88 -5.67
C VAL A 145 1.05 0.15 -4.94
N VAL A 146 0.29 0.83 -4.10
CA VAL A 146 -0.84 0.22 -3.37
C VAL A 146 -2.12 0.33 -4.19
N SER A 147 -2.79 -0.79 -4.44
CA SER A 147 -4.08 -0.84 -5.12
C SER A 147 -5.25 -1.04 -4.17
N SER A 148 -5.05 -1.81 -3.09
CA SER A 148 -6.10 -2.10 -2.12
C SER A 148 -5.55 -2.44 -0.74
N THR A 149 -6.40 -2.28 0.27
CA THR A 149 -6.08 -2.60 1.67
C THR A 149 -7.27 -3.28 2.33
N ALA A 150 -7.00 -4.22 3.21
CA ALA A 150 -8.02 -4.85 4.05
C ALA A 150 -7.48 -5.00 5.48
N VAL A 151 -8.00 -4.18 6.39
CA VAL A 151 -7.60 -4.12 7.80
C VAL A 151 -8.83 -4.35 8.67
N PHE A 152 -8.86 -5.48 9.36
CA PHE A 152 -10.01 -5.89 10.17
C PHE A 152 -9.81 -5.64 11.66
N CYS A 153 -8.57 -5.41 12.07
CA CYS A 153 -8.15 -5.34 13.46
C CYS A 153 -6.86 -4.55 13.59
N THR A 154 -6.54 -4.15 14.81
CA THR A 154 -5.35 -3.37 15.15
C THR A 154 -4.40 -4.14 16.07
N CYS A 155 -3.13 -3.74 16.08
CA CYS A 155 -2.10 -4.31 16.96
C CYS A 155 -1.55 -3.23 17.91
N PRO A 156 -1.74 -3.35 19.23
CA PRO A 156 -1.32 -2.33 20.18
C PRO A 156 0.21 -2.17 20.28
N PHE A 157 0.96 -3.21 19.94
CA PHE A 157 2.43 -3.23 20.00
C PHE A 157 3.09 -3.14 18.60
N GLY A 158 2.31 -2.72 17.60
CA GLY A 158 2.75 -2.64 16.22
C GLY A 158 2.71 -3.98 15.47
N TYR A 159 3.16 -3.93 14.22
CA TYR A 159 2.99 -5.01 13.26
C TYR A 159 4.34 -5.60 12.82
N GLU A 160 4.30 -6.86 12.43
CA GLU A 160 5.40 -7.60 11.84
C GLU A 160 4.95 -8.10 10.46
N ARG A 161 5.71 -7.70 9.43
CA ARG A 161 5.45 -8.04 8.04
C ARG A 161 5.63 -9.55 7.82
N LEU A 162 4.66 -10.19 7.17
CA LEU A 162 4.78 -11.56 6.68
C LEU A 162 5.35 -11.57 5.26
N ARG A 163 5.80 -12.74 4.81
CA ARG A 163 6.31 -12.93 3.46
C ARG A 163 5.24 -12.53 2.43
N PRO A 164 5.60 -11.77 1.38
CA PRO A 164 4.66 -11.46 0.31
C PRO A 164 4.13 -12.72 -0.37
N GLU A 165 2.85 -12.70 -0.69
CA GLU A 165 2.15 -13.76 -1.43
C GLU A 165 1.71 -13.24 -2.78
N TYR A 166 1.72 -14.09 -3.81
CA TYR A 166 1.13 -13.74 -5.11
C TYR A 166 -0.37 -13.48 -4.94
N TRP A 167 -0.87 -12.39 -5.52
CA TRP A 167 -2.29 -12.05 -5.50
C TRP A 167 -2.93 -12.28 -6.88
N SER A 168 -2.55 -11.46 -7.86
CA SER A 168 -3.06 -11.52 -9.23
C SER A 168 -2.22 -10.66 -10.17
N GLY A 169 -1.93 -11.15 -11.38
CA GLY A 169 -1.19 -10.38 -12.38
C GLY A 169 0.22 -10.01 -11.87
N SER A 170 0.52 -8.72 -11.79
CA SER A 170 1.76 -8.20 -11.20
C SER A 170 1.63 -7.80 -9.73
N GLU A 171 0.49 -8.10 -9.09
CA GLU A 171 0.22 -7.72 -7.71
C GLU A 171 0.64 -8.81 -6.71
N ILE A 172 1.18 -8.34 -5.59
CA ILE A 172 1.45 -9.12 -4.40
C ILE A 172 0.55 -8.67 -3.25
N SER A 173 0.36 -9.55 -2.30
CA SER A 173 -0.34 -9.33 -1.05
C SER A 173 0.65 -9.47 0.10
N ILE A 174 0.82 -8.42 0.88
CA ILE A 174 1.61 -8.43 2.11
C ILE A 174 0.65 -8.42 3.30
N SER A 175 0.73 -9.44 4.13
CA SER A 175 -0.06 -9.56 5.36
C SER A 175 0.79 -9.21 6.59
N TYR A 176 0.16 -8.71 7.64
CA TYR A 176 0.84 -8.22 8.84
C TYR A 176 0.28 -8.90 10.09
N LYS A 177 1.14 -9.48 10.93
CA LYS A 177 0.75 -10.03 12.24
C LYS A 177 1.13 -9.05 13.35
N CYS A 178 0.53 -9.18 14.54
CA CYS A 178 0.98 -8.38 15.67
C CYS A 178 2.37 -8.81 16.14
N LYS A 179 3.21 -7.82 16.45
CA LYS A 179 4.44 -8.05 17.22
C LYS A 179 4.08 -8.64 18.57
N ARG A 180 4.82 -9.67 18.99
CA ARG A 180 4.72 -10.17 20.37
C ARG A 180 5.34 -9.13 21.29
N THR A 181 4.71 -8.85 22.42
CA THR A 181 5.32 -8.08 23.50
C THR A 181 6.59 -8.85 23.92
N SER A 182 7.77 -8.27 23.73
CA SER A 182 8.97 -8.76 24.40
C SER A 182 8.76 -8.52 25.89
N VAL A 183 8.25 -9.53 26.60
CA VAL A 183 8.32 -9.53 28.07
C VAL A 183 9.81 -9.41 28.40
N PRO A 184 10.26 -8.43 29.21
CA PRO A 184 11.63 -8.41 29.69
C PRO A 184 11.88 -9.75 30.38
N SER A 185 12.85 -10.51 29.88
CA SER A 185 13.32 -11.71 30.58
C SER A 185 13.81 -11.25 31.96
N VAL A 186 13.02 -11.52 33.01
CA VAL A 186 13.44 -11.35 34.39
C VAL A 186 14.72 -12.16 34.55
N PRO A 187 15.86 -11.54 34.96
CA PRO A 187 17.06 -12.30 35.23
C PRO A 187 16.76 -13.24 36.38
N GLN A 188 16.91 -14.54 36.13
CA GLN A 188 16.93 -15.53 37.21
C GLN A 188 18.20 -15.26 38.03
N THR A 189 18.00 -14.69 39.23
CA THR A 189 19.00 -14.61 40.30
C THR A 189 19.29 -15.98 40.87
#